data_AF-A0A841WZS0-F1
#
_entry.id   AF-A0A841WZS0-F1
#
_cell.length_a   1.000
_cell.length_b   1.000
_cell.length_c   1.000
_cell.angle_alpha   90.00
_cell.angle_beta   90.00
_cell.angle_gamma   90.00
#
_symmetry.space_group_name_H-M   'P 1'
#
loop_
_entity.id
_entity.type
_entity.pdbx_description
1 polymer ?
#
loop_
_entity_poly.entity_id
_entity_poly.type
_entity_poly.pdbx_seq_one_letter_code
_entity_poly.pdbx_strand_id
1 'polypeptide(L)'
;QRLADIISGYFVPIVVSIAVITFIIWIIFVHPGQFEPSLVSAISVLVIACPCALGLATPTSIMVGTGRAAENGILFKGGQFVERTHYVDT
;
A
#
# COMPACT_ATOMS: atom_id res chain seq x y z
N GLN A 1 -8.64 -10.27 -5.47
CA GLN A 1 -8.92 -10.17 -4.00
C GLN A 1 -7.81 -10.78 -3.14
N ARG A 2 -7.35 -12.01 -3.42
CA ARG A 2 -6.25 -12.63 -2.66
C ARG A 2 -4.93 -11.84 -2.72
N LEU A 3 -4.56 -11.29 -3.88
CA LEU A 3 -3.30 -10.55 -4.05
C LEU A 3 -3.25 -9.24 -3.24
N ALA A 4 -4.34 -8.48 -3.20
CA ALA A 4 -4.42 -7.23 -2.43
C ALA A 4 -4.34 -7.48 -0.91
N ASP A 5 -4.97 -8.55 -0.42
CA ASP A 5 -4.87 -8.95 1.00
C ASP A 5 -3.48 -9.49 1.35
N ILE A 6 -2.82 -10.23 0.45
CA ILE A 6 -1.44 -10.72 0.67
C ILE A 6 -0.46 -9.55 0.72
N ILE A 7 -0.58 -8.59 -0.19
CA ILE A 7 0.28 -7.41 -0.23
C ILE A 7 0.03 -6.55 1.00
N SER A 8 -1.22 -6.27 1.37
CA SER A 8 -1.54 -5.50 2.58
C SER A 8 -1.07 -6.22 3.85
N GLY A 9 -1.18 -7.54 3.91
CA GLY A 9 -0.70 -8.37 5.01
C GLY A 9 0.83 -8.35 5.19
N TYR A 10 1.60 -8.08 4.14
CA TYR A 10 3.06 -7.99 4.20
C TYR A 10 3.58 -6.55 4.31
N PHE A 11 2.88 -5.58 3.71
CA PHE A 11 3.28 -4.18 3.69
C PHE A 11 3.07 -3.51 5.05
N VAL A 12 1.94 -3.81 5.72
CA VAL A 12 1.63 -3.27 7.05
C VAL A 12 2.72 -3.61 8.08
N PRO A 13 3.16 -4.88 8.26
CA PRO A 13 4.20 -5.19 9.24
C PRO A 13 5.55 -4.56 8.88
N ILE A 14 5.90 -4.43 7.60
CA ILE A 14 7.15 -3.77 7.18
C ILE A 14 7.16 -2.29 7.58
N VAL A 15 6.08 -1.54 7.27
CA VAL A 15 6.01 -0.10 7.56
C VAL A 15 5.99 0.14 9.07
N VAL A 16 5.27 -0.68 9.83
CA VAL A 16 5.26 -0.62 11.30
C VAL A 16 6.65 -0.90 11.86
N SER A 17 7.37 -1.89 11.34
CA SER A 17 8.74 -2.20 11.76
C SER A 17 9.69 -1.03 11.53
N ILE A 18 9.62 -0.40 10.36
CA ILE A 18 10.44 0.77 10.01
C ILE A 18 10.10 1.97 10.89
N ALA A 19 8.81 2.22 11.19
CA ALA A 19 8.39 3.30 12.07
C ALA A 19 8.97 3.13 13.49
N VAL A 20 8.92 1.92 14.04
CA VAL A 20 9.49 1.58 15.36
C VAL A 20 11.01 1.77 15.36
N ILE A 21 11.71 1.27 14.34
CA ILE A 21 13.17 1.43 14.21
C ILE A 21 13.54 2.91 14.13
N THR A 22 12.80 3.71 13.34
CA THR A 22 13.06 5.14 13.18
C THR A 22 12.84 5.88 14.49
N PHE A 23 11.79 5.56 15.25
CA PHE A 23 11.54 6.12 16.58
C PHE A 23 12.67 5.79 17.58
N ILE A 24 13.17 4.54 17.56
CA ILE A 24 14.27 4.08 18.42
C ILE A 24 15.60 4.76 18.05
N ILE A 25 15.88 4.95 16.76
CA ILE A 25 17.09 5.64 16.33
C ILE A 25 17.04 7.12 16.74
N TRP A 26 15.88 7.75 16.62
CA TRP A 26 15.74 9.17 16.94
C TRP A 26 15.82 9.44 18.45
N ILE A 27 15.25 8.58 19.29
CA ILE A 27 15.32 8.71 20.75
C ILE A 27 16.72 8.45 21.33
N ILE A 28 17.55 7.65 20.65
CA ILE A 28 18.91 7.30 21.10
C ILE A 28 19.97 8.28 20.57
N PHE A 29 19.86 8.72 19.31
CA PHE A 29 20.96 9.43 18.63
C PHE A 29 20.76 10.94 18.50
N VAL A 30 19.54 11.46 18.62
CA VAL A 30 19.27 12.86 18.23
C VAL A 30 19.45 13.85 19.38
N HIS A 31 18.61 13.95 20.42
CA HIS A 31 18.80 14.96 21.49
C HIS A 31 18.18 14.56 22.84
N PRO A 32 18.96 14.38 23.93
CA PRO A 32 18.41 14.34 25.28
C PRO A 32 17.98 15.76 25.69
N GLY A 33 16.67 16.05 25.75
CA GLY A 33 16.14 17.19 26.52
C GLY A 33 15.46 18.36 25.78
N GLN A 34 15.09 18.26 24.49
CA GLN A 34 14.26 19.29 23.83
C GLN A 34 13.06 18.65 23.10
N PHE A 35 11.84 18.97 23.57
CA PHE A 35 10.59 18.31 23.20
C PHE A 35 10.01 18.75 21.84
N GLU A 36 10.24 19.99 21.40
CA GLU A 36 9.71 20.52 20.13
C GLU A 36 10.17 19.76 18.86
N PRO A 37 11.49 19.56 18.60
CA PRO A 37 11.91 18.92 17.35
C PRO A 37 11.58 17.43 17.30
N SER A 38 11.40 16.78 18.46
CA SER A 38 11.04 15.34 18.58
C SER A 38 9.62 15.03 18.13
N LEU A 39 8.66 15.90 18.42
CA LEU A 39 7.30 15.71 17.93
C LEU A 39 7.23 15.91 16.41
N VAL A 40 7.93 16.91 15.86
CA VAL A 40 7.90 17.22 14.42
C VAL A 40 8.46 16.07 13.58
N SER A 41 9.56 15.45 14.01
CA SER A 41 10.15 14.30 13.31
C SER A 41 9.26 13.05 13.38
N ALA A 42 8.67 12.75 14.54
CA ALA A 42 7.75 11.63 14.71
C ALA A 42 6.50 11.76 13.81
N ILE A 43 5.90 12.95 13.74
CA ILE A 43 4.74 13.22 12.87
C ILE A 43 5.15 13.13 11.40
N SER A 44 6.32 13.63 11.02
CA SER A 44 6.83 13.57 9.64
C SER A 44 6.99 12.13 9.14
N VAL A 45 7.50 11.23 9.99
CA VAL A 45 7.65 9.80 9.67
C VAL A 45 6.27 9.11 9.56
N LEU A 46 5.33 9.44 10.45
CA LEU A 46 3.96 8.90 10.40
C LEU A 46 3.21 9.34 9.12
N VAL A 47 3.39 10.60 8.71
CA VAL A 47 2.76 11.16 7.51
C VAL A 47 3.34 10.54 6.24
N ILE A 48 4.67 10.38 6.16
CA ILE A 48 5.34 9.68 5.05
C ILE A 48 4.90 8.21 4.94
N ALA A 49 4.54 7.60 6.06
CA ALA A 49 4.10 6.22 6.11
C ALA A 49 2.67 6.01 5.59
N CYS A 50 1.84 7.04 5.36
CA CYS A 50 0.44 6.79 4.97
C CYS A 50 0.38 6.01 3.64
N PRO A 51 -0.09 4.75 3.65
CA PRO A 51 -0.24 3.94 2.45
C PRO A 51 -1.51 4.31 1.67
N CYS A 52 -1.90 5.59 1.73
CA CYS A 52 -3.14 6.16 1.22
C CYS A 52 -3.39 5.80 -0.27
N ALA A 53 -2.34 5.68 -1.09
CA ALA A 53 -2.43 5.32 -2.51
C ALA A 53 -2.57 3.81 -2.79
N LEU A 54 -2.15 2.96 -1.84
CA LEU A 54 -2.02 1.53 -2.03
C LEU A 54 -3.39 0.82 -2.10
N GLY A 55 -4.37 1.31 -1.34
CA GLY A 55 -5.75 0.78 -1.35
C GLY A 55 -6.51 1.06 -2.65
N LEU A 56 -6.17 2.13 -3.37
CA LEU A 56 -6.86 2.53 -4.61
C LEU A 56 -6.21 1.96 -5.88
N ALA A 57 -4.94 1.56 -5.84
CA ALA A 57 -4.23 1.04 -7.02
C ALA A 57 -4.86 -0.23 -7.62
N THR A 58 -5.36 -1.14 -6.77
CA THR A 58 -5.99 -2.40 -7.22
C THR A 58 -7.37 -2.20 -7.86
N PRO A 59 -8.33 -1.48 -7.23
CA PRO A 59 -9.65 -1.27 -7.86
C PRO A 59 -9.57 -0.39 -9.12
N THR A 60 -8.64 0.57 -9.19
CA THR A 60 -8.47 1.43 -10.37
C THR A 60 -7.95 0.67 -11.58
N SER A 61 -6.94 -0.19 -11.40
CA SER A 61 -6.42 -1.03 -12.48
C SER A 61 -7.47 -2.02 -13.01
N ILE A 62 -8.26 -2.63 -12.14
CA ILE A 62 -9.34 -3.55 -12.52
C ILE A 62 -10.48 -2.80 -13.24
N MET A 63 -10.89 -1.63 -12.72
CA MET A 63 -11.98 -0.84 -13.30
C MET A 63 -11.62 -0.32 -14.70
N VAL A 64 -10.41 0.22 -14.89
CA VAL A 64 -9.95 0.69 -16.21
C VAL A 64 -9.70 -0.48 -17.16
N GLY A 65 -9.12 -1.58 -16.68
CA GLY A 65 -8.87 -2.78 -17.50
C GLY A 65 -10.16 -3.43 -18.02
N THR A 66 -11.18 -3.54 -17.17
CA THR A 66 -12.50 -4.05 -17.58
C THR A 66 -13.24 -3.09 -18.51
N GLY A 67 -13.12 -1.78 -18.32
CA GLY A 67 -13.70 -0.76 -19.21
C GLY A 67 -13.14 -0.86 -20.64
N ARG A 68 -11.81 -0.96 -20.78
CA ARG A 68 -11.14 -1.17 -22.07
C ARG A 68 -11.51 -2.50 -22.74
N ALA A 69 -11.73 -3.55 -21.95
CA ALA A 69 -12.17 -4.83 -22.50
C ALA A 69 -13.62 -4.79 -23.00
N ALA A 70 -14.50 -4.07 -22.30
CA ALA A 70 -15.89 -3.88 -22.71
C ALA A 70 -16.00 -3.13 -24.04
N GLU A 71 -15.13 -2.15 -24.30
CA GLU A 71 -15.02 -1.46 -25.60
C GLU A 71 -14.68 -2.41 -26.76
N ASN A 72 -13.97 -3.51 -26.48
CA ASN A 72 -13.63 -4.55 -27.46
C ASN A 72 -14.68 -5.67 -27.54
N GLY A 73 -15.85 -5.50 -26.92
CA GLY A 73 -16.94 -6.49 -26.92
C GLY A 73 -16.75 -7.65 -25.93
N ILE A 74 -15.76 -7.57 -25.04
CA ILE A 74 -15.48 -8.61 -24.04
C ILE A 74 -15.97 -8.14 -22.67
N LEU A 75 -17.14 -8.65 -22.25
CA LEU A 75 -17.76 -8.27 -20.99
C LEU A 75 -17.37 -9.25 -19.86
N PHE A 76 -16.48 -8.83 -18.98
CA PHE A 76 -16.08 -9.60 -17.81
C PHE A 76 -17.15 -9.50 -16.70
N LYS A 77 -17.84 -10.61 -16.41
CA LYS A 77 -18.83 -10.69 -15.32
C LYS A 77 -18.15 -10.88 -13.96
N GLY A 78 -17.37 -9.89 -13.53
CA GLY A 78 -16.68 -9.84 -12.23
C GLY A 78 -15.15 -9.87 -12.33
N GLY A 79 -14.48 -9.13 -11.43
CA GLY A 79 -13.02 -8.98 -11.42
C GLY A 79 -12.22 -10.26 -11.16
N GLN A 80 -12.86 -11.30 -10.60
CA GLN A 80 -12.22 -12.61 -10.39
C GLN A 80 -11.87 -13.33 -11.70
N PHE A 81 -12.59 -13.04 -12.78
CA PHE A 81 -12.30 -13.62 -14.10
C PHE A 81 -11.10 -12.95 -14.74
N VAL A 82 -10.94 -11.62 -14.56
CA VAL A 82 -9.76 -10.86 -15.03
C VAL A 82 -8.48 -11.30 -14.31
N GLU A 83 -8.55 -11.54 -12.99
CA GLU A 83 -7.40 -12.08 -12.23
C GLU A 83 -7.03 -13.52 -12.67
N ARG A 84 -8.02 -14.32 -13.10
CA ARG A 84 -7.79 -15.69 -13.57
C ARG A 84 -7.24 -15.76 -14.99
N THR A 85 -7.55 -14.79 -15.87
CA THR A 85 -6.98 -14.75 -17.23
C THR A 85 -5.45 -14.67 -17.21
N HIS A 86 -4.85 -14.05 -16.17
CA HIS A 86 -3.40 -14.02 -16.00
C HIS A 86 -2.78 -15.41 -15.74
N TYR A 87 -3.56 -16.38 -15.25
CA TYR A 87 -3.08 -17.75 -14.99
C TYR A 87 -3.36 -18.71 -16.16
N VAL A 88 -4.03 -18.25 -17.20
CA VAL A 88 -4.34 -19.08 -18.37
C VAL A 88 -3.25 -18.86 -19.40
N ASP A 89 -2.32 -19.81 -19.45
CA ASP A 89 -1.16 -19.85 -20.35
C ASP A 89 -1.38 -20.94 -21.42
N THR A 90 -2.57 -20.96 -22.04
CA THR A 90 -2.97 -21.81 -23.18
C THR A 90 -4.30 -21.34 -23.72
#